data_AF-A0A974L0C4-F1
#
_entry.id   AF-A0A974L0C4-F1
#
_cell.length_a   1.000
_cell.length_b   1.000
_cell.length_c   1.000
_cell.angle_alpha   90.00
_cell.angle_beta   90.00
_cell.angle_gamma   90.00
#
_symmetry.space_group_name_H-M   'P 1'
#
loop_
_entity.id
_entity.type
_entity.pdbx_description
1 polymer ?
#
loop_
_entity_poly.entity_id
_entity_poly.type
_entity_poly.pdbx_seq_one_letter_code
_entity_poly.pdbx_strand_id
1 'polypeptide(L)'
;MNDFILLKMRWIGYTTQHIHHLLNVFPKFFNVNEHVQFEMINEWESLYLKKKRFTQLEEISYDYIQTQLSRSQVNYVTSFSSQYPPLLKTIYDYPFILFYRGNIHLLSSTYTLGVVGSREATHYSKCALDYLFPHFINIPLTIVSGLAKGADSIAHQFALKHHLPTIAVLGFGHLNHYPKETRKLRNIIEETGLVISEYPPLTKINKYQFPERNRLISGLSRGVLITEAKIKSGSQITIDCALDQNRNVYVLPGSMFNPLTKGNLLRAQEGAMIVSEAEDILYDYRFLNN
;
A
#
# COMPACT_ATOMS: atom_id res chain seq x y z
N MET A 1 -18.49 -6.24 15.85
CA MET A 1 -19.44 -6.72 14.82
C MET A 1 -18.89 -6.48 13.41
N ASN A 2 -18.72 -5.23 12.97
CA ASN A 2 -18.27 -4.92 11.60
C ASN A 2 -16.87 -5.48 11.26
N ASP A 3 -15.96 -5.51 12.23
CA ASP A 3 -14.63 -6.08 12.01
C ASP A 3 -14.66 -7.58 11.69
N PHE A 4 -15.58 -8.31 12.31
CA PHE A 4 -15.71 -9.75 12.15
C PHE A 4 -16.22 -10.08 10.75
N ILE A 5 -17.30 -9.42 10.30
CA ILE A 5 -17.86 -9.67 8.97
C ILE A 5 -16.86 -9.27 7.86
N LEU A 6 -16.15 -8.13 8.02
CA LEU A 6 -15.09 -7.72 7.09
C LEU A 6 -13.99 -8.76 6.99
N LEU A 7 -13.54 -9.28 8.14
CA LEU A 7 -12.51 -10.30 8.18
C LEU A 7 -12.98 -11.58 7.49
N LYS A 8 -14.19 -12.08 7.79
CA LYS A 8 -14.78 -13.27 7.14
C LYS A 8 -14.87 -13.08 5.62
N MET A 9 -15.43 -11.95 5.16
CA MET A 9 -15.55 -11.64 3.73
C MET A 9 -14.19 -11.63 3.04
N ARG A 10 -13.20 -10.94 3.61
CA ARG A 10 -11.88 -10.88 3.01
C ARG A 10 -11.17 -12.23 3.02
N TRP A 11 -11.35 -13.03 4.09
CA TRP A 11 -10.79 -14.38 4.20
C TRP A 11 -11.32 -15.35 3.14
N ILE A 12 -12.62 -15.29 2.84
CA ILE A 12 -13.30 -16.15 1.85
C ILE A 12 -13.06 -15.66 0.40
N GLY A 13 -12.58 -14.44 0.23
CA GLY A 13 -12.15 -13.90 -1.05
C GLY A 13 -13.13 -12.94 -1.73
N TYR A 14 -14.02 -12.30 -0.97
CA TYR A 14 -14.69 -11.09 -1.47
C TYR A 14 -13.63 -10.00 -1.63
N THR A 15 -13.57 -9.34 -2.79
CA THR A 15 -12.59 -8.28 -3.08
C THR A 15 -13.00 -6.97 -2.40
N THR A 16 -12.09 -6.01 -2.28
CA THR A 16 -12.46 -4.66 -1.82
C THR A 16 -13.47 -3.99 -2.74
N GLN A 17 -13.37 -4.23 -4.06
CA GLN A 17 -14.37 -3.79 -5.02
C GLN A 17 -15.75 -4.43 -4.78
N HIS A 18 -15.80 -5.71 -4.39
CA HIS A 18 -17.05 -6.35 -3.98
C HIS A 18 -17.68 -5.65 -2.76
N ILE A 19 -16.87 -5.30 -1.76
CA ILE A 19 -17.36 -4.63 -0.55
C ILE A 19 -17.84 -3.22 -0.87
N HIS A 20 -17.11 -2.43 -1.66
CA HIS A 20 -17.58 -1.12 -2.13
C HIS A 20 -18.89 -1.22 -2.91
N HIS A 21 -18.99 -2.19 -3.83
CA HIS A 21 -20.22 -2.41 -4.58
C HIS A 21 -21.39 -2.84 -3.67
N LEU A 22 -21.14 -3.69 -2.67
CA LEU A 22 -22.13 -4.05 -1.66
C LEU A 22 -22.65 -2.81 -0.93
N LEU A 23 -21.77 -1.89 -0.53
CA LEU A 23 -22.17 -0.65 0.15
C LEU A 23 -22.93 0.32 -0.75
N ASN A 24 -22.65 0.33 -2.05
CA ASN A 24 -23.43 1.11 -3.00
C ASN A 24 -24.87 0.60 -3.11
N VAL A 25 -25.08 -0.72 -3.05
CA VAL A 25 -26.42 -1.34 -3.09
C VAL A 25 -27.11 -1.26 -1.72
N PHE A 26 -26.37 -1.50 -0.64
CA PHE A 26 -26.87 -1.50 0.74
C PHE A 26 -26.09 -0.49 1.61
N PRO A 27 -26.38 0.83 1.52
CA PRO A 27 -25.61 1.87 2.25
C PRO A 27 -25.63 1.73 3.77
N LYS A 28 -26.64 1.05 4.33
CA LYS A 28 -26.79 0.80 5.77
C LYS A 28 -26.13 -0.50 6.23
N PHE A 29 -25.41 -1.23 5.37
CA PHE A 29 -24.84 -2.54 5.67
C PHE A 29 -24.06 -2.58 7.00
N PHE A 30 -23.23 -1.57 7.29
CA PHE A 30 -22.47 -1.52 8.54
C PHE A 30 -23.23 -0.98 9.76
N ASN A 31 -24.50 -0.58 9.59
CA ASN A 31 -25.35 0.03 10.62
C ASN A 31 -26.51 -0.91 11.06
N VAL A 32 -26.50 -2.16 10.60
CA VAL A 32 -27.48 -3.20 10.95
C VAL A 32 -26.80 -4.33 11.72
N ASN A 33 -27.58 -5.19 12.37
CA ASN A 33 -27.05 -6.34 13.09
C ASN A 33 -26.50 -7.41 12.14
N GLU A 34 -25.74 -8.36 12.69
CA GLU A 34 -25.06 -9.41 11.93
C GLU A 34 -26.03 -10.26 11.09
N HIS A 35 -27.17 -10.67 11.62
CA HIS A 35 -28.15 -11.47 10.87
C HIS A 35 -28.57 -10.77 9.58
N VAL A 36 -28.93 -9.48 9.68
CA VAL A 36 -29.32 -8.66 8.52
C VAL A 36 -28.14 -8.44 7.57
N GLN A 37 -26.90 -8.35 8.08
CA GLN A 37 -25.71 -8.30 7.23
C GLN A 37 -25.56 -9.57 6.38
N PHE A 38 -25.75 -10.76 6.96
CA PHE A 38 -25.70 -12.02 6.22
C PHE A 38 -26.79 -12.09 5.13
N GLU A 39 -28.03 -11.70 5.46
CA GLU A 39 -29.11 -11.62 4.47
C GLU A 39 -28.77 -10.69 3.30
N MET A 40 -28.27 -9.49 3.59
CA MET A 40 -27.84 -8.53 2.56
C MET A 40 -26.71 -9.08 1.69
N ILE A 41 -25.73 -9.77 2.26
CA ILE A 41 -24.65 -10.39 1.47
C ILE A 41 -25.20 -11.49 0.58
N ASN A 42 -26.09 -12.34 1.08
CA ASN A 42 -26.70 -13.42 0.30
C ASN A 42 -27.50 -12.86 -0.89
N GLU A 43 -28.36 -11.87 -0.62
CA GLU A 43 -29.15 -11.18 -1.63
C GLU A 43 -28.23 -10.53 -2.68
N TRP A 44 -27.26 -9.72 -2.24
CA TRP A 44 -26.29 -9.07 -3.12
C TRP A 44 -25.52 -10.08 -3.97
N GLU A 45 -24.99 -11.13 -3.34
CA GLU A 45 -24.22 -12.15 -4.02
C GLU A 45 -25.09 -12.86 -5.06
N SER A 46 -26.35 -13.17 -4.73
CA SER A 46 -27.32 -13.82 -5.61
C SER A 46 -27.48 -13.07 -6.94
N LEU A 47 -27.50 -11.73 -6.88
CA LEU A 47 -27.73 -10.82 -8.00
C LEU A 47 -26.45 -10.51 -8.79
N TYR A 48 -25.32 -10.29 -8.11
CA TYR A 48 -24.16 -9.65 -8.72
C TYR A 48 -22.94 -10.55 -8.92
N LEU A 49 -22.87 -11.70 -8.24
CA LEU A 49 -21.72 -12.60 -8.35
C LEU A 49 -22.07 -13.90 -9.08
N LYS A 50 -21.27 -14.24 -10.10
CA LYS A 50 -21.35 -15.55 -10.78
C LYS A 50 -20.91 -16.70 -9.87
N LYS A 51 -19.80 -16.51 -9.15
CA LYS A 51 -19.25 -17.49 -8.22
C LYS A 51 -19.78 -17.22 -6.83
N LYS A 52 -20.65 -18.09 -6.34
CA LYS A 52 -21.19 -18.03 -4.99
C LYS A 52 -20.15 -18.46 -3.95
N ARG A 53 -20.14 -17.78 -2.81
CA ARG A 53 -19.26 -17.96 -1.66
C ARG A 53 -19.99 -17.81 -0.32
N PHE A 54 -21.28 -17.43 -0.35
CA PHE A 54 -22.06 -17.15 0.85
C PHE A 54 -22.08 -18.32 1.84
N THR A 55 -22.29 -19.55 1.37
CA THR A 55 -22.24 -20.75 2.23
C THR A 55 -20.91 -20.87 2.98
N GLN A 56 -19.79 -20.57 2.31
CA GLN A 56 -18.46 -20.61 2.94
C GLN A 56 -18.27 -19.47 3.95
N LEU A 57 -18.91 -18.32 3.70
CA LEU A 57 -18.93 -17.19 4.63
C LEU A 57 -19.73 -17.52 5.90
N GLU A 58 -20.84 -18.26 5.79
CA GLU A 58 -21.61 -18.71 6.94
C GLU A 58 -20.81 -19.73 7.76
N GLU A 59 -20.25 -20.74 7.08
CA GLU A 59 -19.55 -21.87 7.70
C GLU A 59 -18.21 -21.51 8.35
N ILE A 60 -17.48 -20.53 7.81
CA ILE A 60 -16.16 -20.18 8.34
C ILE A 60 -16.28 -19.62 9.76
N SER A 61 -15.60 -20.26 10.71
CA SER A 61 -15.56 -19.79 12.10
C SER A 61 -14.60 -18.61 12.27
N TYR A 62 -15.02 -17.61 13.04
CA TYR A 62 -14.15 -16.50 13.43
C TYR A 62 -12.95 -16.99 14.26
N ASP A 63 -13.18 -17.92 15.19
CA ASP A 63 -12.12 -18.50 16.04
C ASP A 63 -11.07 -19.23 15.21
N TYR A 64 -11.50 -19.90 14.13
CA TYR A 64 -10.58 -20.51 13.18
C TYR A 64 -9.68 -19.45 12.53
N ILE A 65 -10.26 -18.36 12.02
CA ILE A 65 -9.51 -17.27 11.38
C ILE A 65 -8.52 -16.64 12.38
N GLN A 66 -8.97 -16.33 13.60
CA GLN A 66 -8.12 -15.80 14.65
C GLN A 66 -6.97 -16.76 14.99
N THR A 67 -7.26 -18.06 15.09
CA THR A 67 -6.23 -19.08 15.36
C THR A 67 -5.16 -19.08 14.25
N GLN A 68 -5.55 -18.97 12.98
CA GLN A 68 -4.60 -18.91 11.86
C GLN A 68 -3.77 -17.62 11.88
N LEU A 69 -4.39 -16.48 12.20
CA LEU A 69 -3.71 -15.20 12.35
C LEU A 69 -2.69 -15.23 13.49
N SER A 70 -3.08 -15.72 14.67
CA SER A 70 -2.19 -15.86 15.83
C SER A 70 -1.02 -16.80 15.56
N ARG A 71 -1.28 -17.98 14.97
CA ARG A 71 -0.21 -18.94 14.60
C ARG A 71 0.78 -18.38 13.59
N SER A 72 0.30 -17.54 12.68
CA SER A 72 1.15 -16.89 11.68
C SER A 72 1.74 -15.57 12.16
N GLN A 73 1.45 -15.12 13.39
CA GLN A 73 1.86 -13.81 13.90
C GLN A 73 1.49 -12.68 12.92
N VAL A 74 0.29 -12.76 12.32
CA VAL A 74 -0.24 -11.72 11.45
C VAL A 74 -1.41 -11.08 12.15
N ASN A 75 -1.36 -9.77 12.31
CA ASN A 75 -2.45 -8.98 12.87
C ASN A 75 -3.27 -8.36 11.74
N TYR A 76 -4.40 -7.74 12.08
CA TYR A 76 -5.19 -6.96 11.14
C TYR A 76 -5.71 -5.67 11.76
N VAL A 77 -6.02 -4.69 10.92
CA VAL A 77 -6.68 -3.43 11.27
C VAL A 77 -7.77 -3.16 10.25
N THR A 78 -8.93 -2.68 10.69
CA THR A 78 -10.07 -2.37 9.83
C THR A 78 -10.25 -0.87 9.69
N SER A 79 -10.98 -0.44 8.66
CA SER A 79 -11.32 0.98 8.43
C SER A 79 -12.16 1.63 9.55
N PHE A 80 -12.66 0.84 10.52
CA PHE A 80 -13.36 1.31 11.71
C PHE A 80 -12.41 1.62 12.88
N SER A 81 -11.17 1.13 12.83
CA SER A 81 -10.17 1.41 13.85
C SER A 81 -9.63 2.84 13.73
N SER A 82 -9.37 3.47 14.88
CA SER A 82 -8.64 4.74 14.95
C SER A 82 -7.17 4.63 14.49
N GLN A 83 -6.62 3.42 14.44
CA GLN A 83 -5.27 3.15 13.93
C GLN A 83 -5.24 2.98 12.41
N TYR A 84 -6.40 2.97 11.74
CA TYR A 84 -6.45 2.87 10.30
C TYR A 84 -5.89 4.15 9.64
N PRO A 85 -5.05 4.03 8.61
CA PRO A 85 -4.35 5.16 8.01
C PRO A 85 -5.33 6.20 7.44
N PRO A 86 -5.32 7.45 7.94
CA PRO A 86 -6.30 8.46 7.54
C PRO A 86 -6.18 8.83 6.06
N LEU A 87 -4.96 8.97 5.53
CA LEU A 87 -4.71 9.24 4.11
C LEU A 87 -5.28 8.13 3.23
N LEU A 88 -5.06 6.87 3.60
CA LEU A 88 -5.55 5.75 2.80
C LEU A 88 -7.08 5.72 2.76
N LYS A 89 -7.75 6.12 3.84
CA LYS A 89 -9.22 6.18 3.89
C LYS A 89 -9.81 7.24 2.96
N THR A 90 -9.02 8.19 2.45
CA THR A 90 -9.49 9.22 1.51
C THR A 90 -9.50 8.77 0.05
N ILE A 91 -8.89 7.62 -0.29
CA ILE A 91 -8.87 7.16 -1.69
C ILE A 91 -10.20 6.50 -2.03
N TYR A 92 -10.60 6.56 -3.30
CA TYR A 92 -11.89 6.04 -3.76
C TYR A 92 -12.12 4.56 -3.38
N ASP A 93 -11.11 3.71 -3.60
CA ASP A 93 -11.22 2.26 -3.40
C ASP A 93 -10.48 1.73 -2.18
N TYR A 94 -10.43 2.50 -1.08
CA TYR A 94 -9.67 2.14 0.11
C TYR A 94 -10.00 0.72 0.63
N PRO A 95 -9.00 -0.05 1.11
CA PRO A 95 -9.23 -1.39 1.63
C PRO A 95 -9.89 -1.36 3.00
N PHE A 96 -11.01 -2.08 3.20
CA PHE A 96 -11.67 -2.09 4.50
C PHE A 96 -10.89 -2.81 5.61
N ILE A 97 -9.91 -3.63 5.23
CA ILE A 97 -9.01 -4.35 6.15
C ILE A 97 -7.58 -4.35 5.61
N LEU A 98 -6.62 -4.24 6.51
CA LEU A 98 -5.20 -4.46 6.25
C LEU A 98 -4.69 -5.53 7.22
N PHE A 99 -3.99 -6.52 6.69
CA PHE A 99 -3.19 -7.47 7.45
C PHE A 99 -1.78 -6.92 7.60
N TYR A 100 -1.12 -7.16 8.72
CA TYR A 100 0.20 -6.59 8.96
C TYR A 100 1.09 -7.41 9.90
N ARG A 101 2.38 -7.09 9.84
CA ARG A 101 3.44 -7.48 10.78
C ARG A 101 4.35 -6.28 11.06
N GLY A 102 4.77 -6.12 12.31
CA GLY A 102 5.60 -5.00 12.76
C GLY A 102 4.79 -3.93 13.49
N ASN A 103 5.32 -2.70 13.50
CA ASN A 103 4.81 -1.60 14.30
C ASN A 103 3.60 -0.90 13.67
N ILE A 104 2.40 -1.20 14.18
CA ILE A 104 1.13 -0.64 13.70
C ILE A 104 1.05 0.89 13.81
N HIS A 105 1.78 1.50 14.73
CA HIS A 105 1.74 2.95 14.95
C HIS A 105 2.21 3.75 13.73
N LEU A 106 3.02 3.14 12.85
CA LEU A 106 3.45 3.79 11.60
C LEU A 106 2.28 4.13 10.66
N LEU A 107 1.14 3.44 10.75
CA LEU A 107 -0.05 3.76 9.94
C LEU A 107 -0.71 5.09 10.32
N SER A 108 -0.47 5.59 11.53
CA SER A 108 -1.03 6.86 11.97
C SER A 108 -0.28 8.08 11.42
N SER A 109 0.92 7.89 10.85
CA SER A 109 1.71 8.99 10.28
C SER A 109 1.05 9.54 9.02
N THR A 110 0.89 10.85 8.96
CA THR A 110 0.49 11.62 7.77
C THR A 110 1.69 12.19 7.00
N TYR A 111 2.89 12.08 7.58
CA TYR A 111 4.16 12.47 6.98
C TYR A 111 4.76 11.26 6.27
N THR A 112 4.19 10.89 5.13
CA THR A 112 4.54 9.67 4.40
C THR A 112 4.97 10.00 2.97
N LEU A 113 6.16 9.53 2.59
CA LEU A 113 6.67 9.64 1.22
C LEU A 113 6.71 8.26 0.57
N GLY A 114 5.95 8.09 -0.50
CA GLY A 114 6.04 6.92 -1.36
C GLY A 114 7.30 7.01 -2.19
N VAL A 115 8.10 5.95 -2.25
CA VAL A 115 9.28 5.90 -3.15
C VAL A 115 9.15 4.69 -4.05
N VAL A 116 9.04 4.92 -5.35
CA VAL A 116 8.86 3.85 -6.35
C VAL A 116 9.80 4.05 -7.55
N GLY A 117 10.01 3.00 -8.31
CA GLY A 117 10.81 3.11 -9.53
C GLY A 117 11.09 1.77 -10.18
N SER A 118 12.08 1.78 -11.06
CA SER A 118 12.42 0.65 -11.90
C SER A 118 12.92 -0.53 -11.08
N ARG A 119 12.48 -1.72 -11.49
CA ARG A 119 13.06 -2.98 -11.02
C ARG A 119 14.51 -3.19 -11.50
N GLU A 120 14.95 -2.38 -12.46
CA GLU A 120 16.29 -2.29 -13.03
C GLU A 120 16.95 -0.95 -12.63
N ALA A 121 16.58 -0.40 -11.46
CA ALA A 121 17.15 0.86 -10.95
C ALA A 121 18.68 0.82 -11.02
N THR A 122 19.26 1.91 -11.51
CA THR A 122 20.69 2.01 -11.78
C THR A 122 21.43 2.60 -10.58
N HIS A 123 22.75 2.77 -10.74
CA HIS A 123 23.56 3.51 -9.80
C HIS A 123 23.03 4.94 -9.57
N TYR A 124 22.39 5.54 -10.57
CA TYR A 124 21.79 6.87 -10.45
C TYR A 124 20.73 6.94 -9.35
N SER A 125 19.74 6.03 -9.36
CA SER A 125 18.73 5.94 -8.29
C SER A 125 19.38 5.81 -6.90
N LYS A 126 20.43 4.98 -6.79
CA LYS A 126 21.14 4.79 -5.52
C LYS A 126 21.82 6.07 -5.04
N CYS A 127 22.56 6.77 -5.92
CA CYS A 127 23.23 8.03 -5.57
C CYS A 127 22.23 9.12 -5.19
N ALA A 128 21.14 9.25 -5.94
CA ALA A 128 20.13 10.25 -5.62
C ALA A 128 19.48 9.98 -4.26
N LEU A 129 19.15 8.72 -3.95
CA LEU A 129 18.58 8.38 -2.63
C LEU A 129 19.61 8.55 -1.50
N ASP A 130 20.89 8.22 -1.71
CA ASP A 130 21.98 8.48 -0.74
C ASP A 130 22.17 9.99 -0.50
N TYR A 131 21.95 10.82 -1.51
CA TYR A 131 21.99 12.28 -1.38
C TYR A 131 20.77 12.81 -0.63
N LEU A 132 19.55 12.34 -0.95
CA LEU A 132 18.31 12.88 -0.39
C LEU A 132 18.05 12.44 1.06
N PHE A 133 18.24 11.16 1.38
CA PHE A 133 17.80 10.57 2.65
C PHE A 133 18.45 11.15 3.91
N PRO A 134 19.74 11.56 3.92
CA PRO A 134 20.34 12.25 5.07
C PRO A 134 19.56 13.49 5.51
N HIS A 135 18.90 14.19 4.58
CA HIS A 135 18.12 15.39 4.87
C HIS A 135 16.75 15.08 5.51
N PHE A 136 16.31 13.83 5.50
CA PHE A 136 15.02 13.42 6.07
C PHE A 136 15.09 13.05 7.56
N ILE A 137 16.28 12.86 8.13
CA ILE A 137 16.49 12.30 9.49
C ILE A 137 15.76 13.09 10.59
N ASN A 138 15.70 14.42 10.48
CA ASN A 138 15.11 15.28 11.50
C ASN A 138 13.62 15.59 11.25
N ILE A 139 13.02 14.91 10.29
CA ILE A 139 11.63 15.08 9.87
C ILE A 139 10.92 13.76 10.17
N PRO A 140 9.68 13.76 10.69
CA PRO A 140 8.94 12.54 11.00
C PRO A 140 8.45 11.80 9.75
N LEU A 141 9.30 11.70 8.72
CA LEU A 141 8.98 11.17 7.40
C LEU A 141 9.09 9.64 7.39
N THR A 142 7.96 9.00 7.09
CA THR A 142 7.87 7.55 6.91
C THR A 142 7.97 7.19 5.42
N ILE A 143 8.90 6.30 5.06
CA ILE A 143 9.09 5.86 3.69
C ILE A 143 8.16 4.68 3.37
N VAL A 144 7.29 4.84 2.37
CA VAL A 144 6.35 3.80 1.92
C VAL A 144 6.81 3.25 0.58
N SER A 145 6.91 1.92 0.44
CA SER A 145 7.25 1.32 -0.85
C SER A 145 6.75 -0.13 -0.98
N GLY A 146 6.98 -0.73 -2.14
CA GLY A 146 6.40 -1.99 -2.55
C GLY A 146 7.27 -3.24 -2.35
N LEU A 147 8.45 -3.11 -1.73
CA LEU A 147 9.39 -4.21 -1.48
C LEU A 147 9.81 -5.00 -2.74
N ALA A 148 9.65 -4.41 -3.94
CA ALA A 148 10.16 -4.99 -5.18
C ALA A 148 11.70 -4.88 -5.24
N LYS A 149 12.32 -5.62 -6.16
CA LYS A 149 13.74 -5.39 -6.49
C LYS A 149 13.94 -4.00 -7.07
N GLY A 150 15.16 -3.46 -6.99
CA GLY A 150 15.49 -2.15 -7.55
C GLY A 150 15.08 -1.02 -6.61
N ALA A 151 14.45 0.02 -7.16
CA ALA A 151 14.15 1.26 -6.45
C ALA A 151 13.48 1.05 -5.09
N ASP A 152 12.42 0.23 -5.03
CA ASP A 152 11.69 -0.06 -3.79
C ASP A 152 12.60 -0.63 -2.69
N SER A 153 13.40 -1.65 -3.01
CA SER A 153 14.33 -2.25 -2.05
C SER A 153 15.43 -1.27 -1.62
N ILE A 154 15.90 -0.41 -2.53
CA ILE A 154 16.93 0.59 -2.24
C ILE A 154 16.34 1.65 -1.28
N ALA A 155 15.11 2.11 -1.52
CA ALA A 155 14.44 3.09 -0.66
C ALA A 155 14.28 2.58 0.77
N HIS A 156 13.82 1.33 0.94
CA HIS A 156 13.73 0.70 2.26
C HIS A 156 15.10 0.55 2.93
N GLN A 157 16.15 0.18 2.18
CA GLN A 157 17.51 0.06 2.72
C GLN A 157 18.03 1.40 3.22
N PHE A 158 17.82 2.48 2.47
CA PHE A 158 18.20 3.82 2.92
C PHE A 158 17.37 4.30 4.11
N ALA A 159 16.06 4.00 4.15
CA ALA A 159 15.23 4.30 5.30
C ALA A 159 15.81 3.64 6.57
N LEU A 160 16.11 2.34 6.50
CA LEU A 160 16.71 1.60 7.61
C LEU A 160 18.11 2.12 7.97
N LYS A 161 18.98 2.40 6.98
CA LYS A 161 20.33 2.95 7.18
C LYS A 161 20.29 4.28 7.95
N HIS A 162 19.30 5.11 7.69
CA HIS A 162 19.14 6.44 8.30
C HIS A 162 18.12 6.47 9.44
N HIS A 163 17.71 5.30 9.95
CA HIS A 163 16.73 5.15 11.04
C HIS A 163 15.38 5.85 10.78
N LEU A 164 15.01 6.00 9.51
CA LEU A 164 13.68 6.48 9.13
C LEU A 164 12.67 5.33 9.24
N PRO A 165 11.44 5.61 9.72
CA PRO A 165 10.37 4.63 9.68
C PRO A 165 10.07 4.18 8.25
N THR A 166 9.73 2.91 8.05
CA THR A 166 9.36 2.42 6.72
C THR A 166 8.22 1.42 6.71
N ILE A 167 7.36 1.54 5.71
CA ILE A 167 6.19 0.68 5.48
C ILE A 167 6.34 -0.02 4.14
N ALA A 168 6.46 -1.35 4.16
CA ALA A 168 6.41 -2.18 2.96
C ALA A 168 4.97 -2.67 2.72
N VAL A 169 4.42 -2.35 1.56
CA VAL A 169 3.08 -2.80 1.15
C VAL A 169 3.24 -4.06 0.31
N LEU A 170 2.48 -5.14 0.54
CA LEU A 170 2.57 -6.40 -0.20
C LEU A 170 1.38 -6.61 -1.15
N GLY A 171 1.64 -7.14 -2.34
CA GLY A 171 0.62 -7.57 -3.30
C GLY A 171 0.14 -9.00 -3.12
N PHE A 172 0.37 -9.59 -1.95
CA PHE A 172 0.09 -11.00 -1.64
C PHE A 172 0.06 -11.19 -0.12
N GLY A 173 -0.42 -12.34 0.35
CA GLY A 173 -0.53 -12.65 1.77
C GLY A 173 0.83 -12.85 2.46
N HIS A 174 0.90 -12.52 3.74
CA HIS A 174 2.13 -12.55 4.55
C HIS A 174 2.85 -13.91 4.59
N LEU A 175 2.17 -15.03 4.32
CA LEU A 175 2.79 -16.37 4.29
C LEU A 175 3.48 -16.69 2.95
N ASN A 176 3.44 -15.77 2.00
CA ASN A 176 4.18 -15.84 0.74
C ASN A 176 5.27 -14.76 0.72
N HIS A 177 6.26 -14.89 -0.18
CA HIS A 177 7.26 -13.84 -0.39
C HIS A 177 7.74 -13.76 -1.83
N TYR A 178 7.80 -12.54 -2.35
CA TYR A 178 8.34 -12.24 -3.67
C TYR A 178 8.82 -10.78 -3.75
N PRO A 179 9.95 -10.50 -4.43
CA PRO A 179 10.89 -11.47 -5.01
C PRO A 179 11.81 -12.09 -3.93
N LYS A 180 12.44 -13.24 -4.19
CA LYS A 180 13.20 -14.00 -3.16
C LYS A 180 14.34 -13.17 -2.54
N GLU A 181 14.94 -12.32 -3.34
CA GLU A 181 16.09 -11.48 -3.02
C GLU A 181 15.78 -10.45 -1.92
N THR A 182 14.53 -9.98 -1.83
CA THR A 182 14.12 -9.01 -0.80
C THR A 182 13.66 -9.67 0.50
N ARG A 183 13.81 -10.99 0.66
CA ARG A 183 13.35 -11.72 1.87
C ARG A 183 14.06 -11.24 3.13
N LYS A 184 15.38 -11.08 3.09
CA LYS A 184 16.15 -10.58 4.24
C LYS A 184 15.72 -9.17 4.63
N LEU A 185 15.58 -8.30 3.64
CA LEU A 185 15.10 -6.93 3.84
C LEU A 185 13.70 -6.91 4.47
N ARG A 186 12.79 -7.77 3.99
CA ARG A 186 11.46 -7.92 4.59
C ARG A 186 11.53 -8.25 6.07
N ASN A 187 12.33 -9.24 6.45
CA ASN A 187 12.42 -9.69 7.84
C ASN A 187 12.85 -8.53 8.75
N ILE A 188 13.84 -7.73 8.32
CA ILE A 188 14.28 -6.54 9.06
C ILE A 188 13.14 -5.52 9.19
N ILE A 189 12.36 -5.28 8.13
CA ILE A 189 11.20 -4.37 8.18
C ILE A 189 10.08 -4.92 9.09
N GLU A 190 9.84 -6.23 9.10
CA GLU A 190 8.84 -6.83 10.02
C GLU A 190 9.25 -6.65 11.49
N GLU A 191 10.55 -6.57 11.79
CA GLU A 191 11.09 -6.37 13.14
C GLU A 191 11.15 -4.89 13.56
N THR A 192 11.50 -3.98 12.64
CA THR A 192 11.85 -2.58 12.96
C THR A 192 10.90 -1.55 12.36
N GLY A 193 10.13 -1.92 11.34
CA GLY A 193 9.18 -1.08 10.63
C GLY A 193 7.80 -1.74 10.59
N LEU A 194 7.15 -1.65 9.43
CA LEU A 194 5.84 -2.25 9.22
C LEU A 194 5.74 -2.88 7.83
N VAL A 195 5.20 -4.09 7.76
CA VAL A 195 4.81 -4.72 6.51
C VAL A 195 3.31 -4.91 6.52
N ILE A 196 2.62 -4.51 5.46
CA ILE A 196 1.17 -4.64 5.34
C ILE A 196 0.76 -5.37 4.07
N SER A 197 -0.45 -5.93 4.07
CA SER A 197 -1.13 -6.43 2.88
C SER A 197 -2.63 -6.23 3.00
N GLU A 198 -3.31 -5.93 1.91
CA GLU A 198 -4.76 -6.01 1.84
C GLU A 198 -5.27 -7.46 1.71
N TYR A 199 -4.38 -8.40 1.38
CA TYR A 199 -4.73 -9.79 1.13
C TYR A 199 -4.54 -10.66 2.38
N PRO A 200 -5.46 -11.61 2.65
CA PRO A 200 -5.31 -12.58 3.74
C PRO A 200 -3.96 -13.30 3.73
N PRO A 201 -3.45 -13.78 4.88
CA PRO A 201 -2.10 -14.32 5.01
C PRO A 201 -1.73 -15.41 3.99
N LEU A 202 -2.69 -16.25 3.61
CA LEU A 202 -2.50 -17.39 2.70
C LEU A 202 -2.62 -17.02 1.21
N THR A 203 -3.00 -15.78 0.87
CA THR A 203 -3.21 -15.38 -0.52
C THR A 203 -1.93 -15.51 -1.34
N LYS A 204 -1.99 -16.37 -2.37
CA LYS A 204 -0.90 -16.63 -3.31
C LYS A 204 -0.53 -15.38 -4.11
N ILE A 205 0.70 -15.37 -4.61
CA ILE A 205 1.23 -14.30 -5.47
C ILE A 205 0.59 -14.39 -6.86
N ASN A 206 -0.08 -13.31 -7.29
CA ASN A 206 -0.61 -13.19 -8.66
C ASN A 206 -0.15 -11.89 -9.31
N LYS A 207 0.09 -11.92 -10.63
CA LYS A 207 0.62 -10.77 -11.38
C LYS A 207 -0.28 -9.52 -11.33
N TYR A 208 -1.60 -9.71 -11.36
CA TYR A 208 -2.56 -8.59 -11.34
C TYR A 208 -2.61 -7.85 -10.00
N GLN A 209 -2.17 -8.49 -8.92
CA GLN A 209 -2.20 -7.90 -7.57
C GLN A 209 -1.10 -6.84 -7.37
N PHE A 210 -0.03 -6.86 -8.17
CA PHE A 210 1.03 -5.84 -8.06
C PHE A 210 0.56 -4.46 -8.52
N PRO A 211 -0.11 -4.31 -9.69
CA PRO A 211 -0.79 -3.07 -10.04
C PRO A 211 -1.86 -2.66 -9.02
N GLU A 212 -2.72 -3.58 -8.58
CA GLU A 212 -3.77 -3.28 -7.58
C GLU A 212 -3.16 -2.73 -6.28
N ARG A 213 -2.07 -3.32 -5.80
CA ARG A 213 -1.38 -2.89 -4.59
C ARG A 213 -0.83 -1.47 -4.69
N ASN A 214 -0.41 -1.02 -5.87
CA ASN A 214 0.28 0.27 -6.02
C ASN A 214 -0.57 1.46 -5.57
N ARG A 215 -1.89 1.39 -5.71
CA ARG A 215 -2.82 2.41 -5.19
C ARG A 215 -2.73 2.59 -3.67
N LEU A 216 -2.29 1.55 -2.94
CA LEU A 216 -2.09 1.60 -1.49
C LEU A 216 -0.78 2.32 -1.15
N ILE A 217 0.26 2.19 -1.99
CA ILE A 217 1.52 2.92 -1.79
C ILE A 217 1.24 4.42 -1.92
N SER A 218 0.60 4.85 -3.00
CA SER A 218 0.21 6.25 -3.16
C SER A 218 -0.85 6.66 -2.14
N GLY A 219 -1.82 5.80 -1.82
CA GLY A 219 -2.91 6.12 -0.89
C GLY A 219 -2.44 6.35 0.54
N LEU A 220 -1.40 5.62 0.97
CA LEU A 220 -0.72 5.81 2.25
C LEU A 220 0.22 7.01 2.26
N SER A 221 0.57 7.56 1.10
CA SER A 221 1.58 8.59 0.95
C SER A 221 0.95 9.96 0.71
N ARG A 222 1.57 11.02 1.22
CA ARG A 222 1.19 12.39 0.89
C ARG A 222 1.74 12.82 -0.47
N GLY A 223 2.92 12.33 -0.81
CA GLY A 223 3.46 12.41 -2.15
C GLY A 223 4.29 11.18 -2.52
N VAL A 224 4.59 11.03 -3.80
CA VAL A 224 5.31 9.88 -4.36
C VAL A 224 6.52 10.37 -5.16
N LEU A 225 7.70 9.95 -4.75
CA LEU A 225 8.96 10.12 -5.47
C LEU A 225 9.21 8.95 -6.42
N ILE A 226 9.52 9.27 -7.66
CA ILE A 226 9.87 8.31 -8.70
C ILE A 226 11.34 8.49 -9.05
N THR A 227 12.13 7.44 -8.80
CA THR A 227 13.58 7.51 -9.04
C THR A 227 13.90 7.38 -10.52
N GLU A 228 13.52 6.27 -11.12
CA GLU A 228 13.73 5.96 -12.54
C GLU A 228 12.54 5.11 -13.01
N ALA A 229 11.89 5.47 -14.11
CA ALA A 229 10.79 4.71 -14.70
C ALA A 229 10.78 4.76 -16.24
N LYS A 230 10.49 3.62 -16.88
CA LYS A 230 10.12 3.57 -18.32
C LYS A 230 8.70 4.12 -18.49
N ILE A 231 8.37 4.65 -19.67
CA ILE A 231 7.03 5.19 -20.00
C ILE A 231 5.90 4.18 -19.72
N LYS A 232 6.08 2.91 -20.10
CA LYS A 232 5.12 1.83 -19.82
C LYS A 232 5.65 0.93 -18.71
N SER A 233 5.55 1.37 -17.45
CA SER A 233 6.05 0.61 -16.29
C SER A 233 5.06 0.62 -15.13
N GLY A 234 5.19 -0.34 -14.21
CA GLY A 234 4.33 -0.41 -13.02
C GLY A 234 4.46 0.80 -12.09
N SER A 235 5.60 1.49 -12.10
CA SER A 235 5.79 2.74 -11.35
C SER A 235 4.89 3.85 -11.90
N GLN A 236 4.64 3.88 -13.20
CA GLN A 236 3.76 4.86 -13.85
C GLN A 236 2.29 4.68 -13.42
N ILE A 237 1.85 3.43 -13.23
CA ILE A 237 0.53 3.15 -12.63
C ILE A 237 0.43 3.76 -11.22
N THR A 238 1.52 3.74 -10.44
CA THR A 238 1.53 4.36 -9.11
C THR A 238 1.42 5.88 -9.19
N ILE A 239 1.98 6.50 -10.23
CA ILE A 239 1.86 7.93 -10.50
C ILE A 239 0.44 8.29 -10.87
N ASP A 240 -0.18 7.52 -11.77
CA ASP A 240 -1.58 7.73 -12.14
C ASP A 240 -2.47 7.64 -10.89
N CYS A 241 -2.27 6.60 -10.06
CA CYS A 241 -2.99 6.49 -8.78
C CYS A 241 -2.71 7.69 -7.85
N ALA A 242 -1.48 8.19 -7.78
CA ALA A 242 -1.14 9.34 -6.94
C ALA A 242 -1.87 10.61 -7.40
N LEU A 243 -1.92 10.87 -8.70
CA LEU A 243 -2.65 12.01 -9.27
C LEU A 243 -4.15 11.90 -9.01
N ASP A 244 -4.75 10.73 -9.27
CA ASP A 244 -6.17 10.46 -9.01
C ASP A 244 -6.54 10.63 -7.52
N GLN A 245 -5.58 10.39 -6.63
CA GLN A 245 -5.72 10.51 -5.18
C GLN A 245 -5.32 11.88 -4.63
N ASN A 246 -5.06 12.86 -5.51
CA ASN A 246 -4.59 14.20 -5.15
C ASN A 246 -3.34 14.17 -4.27
N ARG A 247 -2.33 13.39 -4.68
CA ARG A 247 -1.02 13.31 -4.04
C ARG A 247 0.02 14.03 -4.88
N ASN A 248 1.01 14.60 -4.20
CA ASN A 248 2.13 15.25 -4.90
C ASN A 248 2.96 14.19 -5.62
N VAL A 249 3.45 14.52 -6.81
CA VAL A 249 4.29 13.63 -7.62
C VAL A 249 5.63 14.31 -7.83
N TYR A 250 6.69 13.61 -7.46
CA TYR A 250 8.07 14.07 -7.57
C TYR A 250 8.85 13.13 -8.48
N VAL A 251 9.68 13.66 -9.36
CA VAL A 251 10.50 12.85 -10.26
C VAL A 251 11.96 13.28 -10.16
N LEU A 252 12.86 12.31 -10.09
CA LEU A 252 14.27 12.62 -10.27
C LEU A 252 14.55 13.01 -11.73
N PRO A 253 15.44 13.99 -11.97
CA PRO A 253 15.91 14.30 -13.31
C PRO A 253 16.75 13.14 -13.85
N GLY A 254 17.22 13.27 -15.09
CA GLY A 254 18.19 12.32 -15.64
C GLY A 254 18.47 12.55 -17.10
N SER A 255 19.36 11.73 -17.65
CA SER A 255 19.75 11.81 -19.05
C SER A 255 18.58 11.47 -19.98
N MET A 256 18.33 12.31 -20.98
CA MET A 256 17.37 12.02 -22.07
C MET A 256 17.72 10.76 -22.87
N PHE A 257 18.97 10.31 -22.82
CA PHE A 257 19.43 9.08 -23.47
C PHE A 257 19.19 7.82 -22.62
N ASN A 258 18.91 7.96 -21.31
CA ASN A 258 18.57 6.83 -20.46
C ASN A 258 17.10 6.43 -20.66
N PRO A 259 16.80 5.22 -21.16
CA PRO A 259 15.42 4.76 -21.33
C PRO A 259 14.62 4.73 -20.03
N LEU A 260 15.30 4.58 -18.88
CA LEU A 260 14.69 4.59 -17.55
C LEU A 260 14.35 6.01 -17.05
N THR A 261 14.77 7.07 -17.73
CA THR A 261 14.39 8.45 -17.38
C THR A 261 13.21 8.94 -18.21
N LYS A 262 12.88 8.28 -19.32
CA LYS A 262 11.80 8.73 -20.22
C LYS A 262 10.43 8.86 -19.53
N GLY A 263 10.11 7.97 -18.59
CA GLY A 263 8.87 8.07 -17.81
C GLY A 263 8.89 9.24 -16.84
N ASN A 264 10.05 9.58 -16.26
CA ASN A 264 10.19 10.75 -15.39
C ASN A 264 10.02 12.04 -16.20
N LEU A 265 10.66 12.14 -17.37
CA LEU A 265 10.55 13.31 -18.26
C LEU A 265 9.11 13.55 -18.70
N LEU A 266 8.39 12.48 -19.07
CA LEU A 266 6.96 12.59 -19.40
C LEU A 266 6.17 13.20 -18.24
N ARG A 267 6.37 12.72 -17.01
CA ARG A 267 5.64 13.24 -15.85
C ARG A 267 6.03 14.66 -15.47
N ALA A 268 7.30 15.02 -15.64
CA ALA A 268 7.72 16.41 -15.50
C ALA A 268 6.99 17.33 -16.49
N GLN A 269 6.81 16.88 -17.75
CA GLN A 269 6.03 17.62 -18.76
C GLN A 269 4.54 17.71 -18.41
N GLU A 270 4.00 16.73 -17.69
CA GLU A 270 2.63 16.71 -17.16
C GLU A 270 2.48 17.49 -15.84
N GLY A 271 3.56 18.11 -15.33
CA GLY A 271 3.52 18.97 -14.15
C GLY A 271 4.03 18.35 -12.84
N ALA A 272 4.59 17.14 -12.88
CA ALA A 272 5.29 16.58 -11.71
C ALA A 272 6.52 17.43 -11.35
N MET A 273 6.76 17.59 -10.05
CA MET A 273 7.90 18.37 -9.54
C MET A 273 9.21 17.65 -9.85
N ILE A 274 10.16 18.36 -10.46
CA ILE A 274 11.53 17.84 -10.67
C ILE A 274 12.31 18.04 -9.38
N VAL A 275 12.92 16.96 -8.87
CA VAL A 275 13.69 16.98 -7.61
C VAL A 275 15.17 17.10 -7.91
N SER A 276 15.73 18.27 -7.62
CA SER A 276 17.15 18.55 -7.63
C SER A 276 17.78 18.50 -6.24
N GLU A 277 16.98 18.75 -5.20
CA GLU A 277 17.40 18.70 -3.80
C GLU A 277 16.29 18.21 -2.87
N ALA A 278 16.64 17.86 -1.62
CA ALA A 278 15.67 17.36 -0.66
C ALA A 278 14.54 18.38 -0.38
N GLU A 279 14.85 19.67 -0.46
CA GLU A 279 13.90 20.75 -0.19
C GLU A 279 12.71 20.76 -1.16
N ASP A 280 12.93 20.36 -2.43
CA ASP A 280 11.86 20.23 -3.43
C ASP A 280 10.74 19.28 -2.99
N ILE A 281 11.07 18.29 -2.13
CA ILE A 281 10.10 17.38 -1.51
C ILE A 281 9.62 17.96 -0.18
N LEU A 282 10.55 18.39 0.68
CA LEU A 282 10.25 18.75 2.06
C LEU A 282 9.39 20.00 2.19
N TYR A 283 9.41 20.90 1.20
CA TYR A 283 8.55 22.08 1.15
C TYR A 283 7.07 21.74 1.40
N ASP A 284 6.58 20.65 0.80
CA ASP A 284 5.18 20.21 0.92
C ASP A 284 4.84 19.60 2.29
N TYR A 285 5.84 19.29 3.10
CA TYR A 285 5.69 18.72 4.44
C TYR A 285 5.86 19.75 5.56
N ARG A 286 6.25 21.00 5.25
CA ARG A 286 6.45 22.06 6.26
C ARG A 286 5.15 22.57 6.88
N PHE A 287 4.03 22.53 6.15
CA PHE A 287 2.76 23.15 6.55
C PHE A 287 1.76 22.19 7.19
N LEU A 288 2.22 21.02 7.66
CA LEU A 288 1.32 19.96 8.16
C LEU A 288 0.97 20.09 9.64
N ASN A 289 1.41 21.18 10.28
CA ASN A 289 1.12 21.52 11.67
C ASN A 289 -0.10 22.47 11.81
N ASN A 290 -1.16 22.24 11.03
CA ASN A 290 -2.46 22.90 11.20
C ASN A 290 -3.56 21.87 11.41
#